data_AF-A0A7W2EL72-F1
#
_entry.id   AF-A0A7W2EL72-F1
#
_cell.length_a   1.000
_cell.length_b   1.000
_cell.length_c   1.000
_cell.angle_alpha   90.00
_cell.angle_beta   90.00
_cell.angle_gamma   90.00
#
_symmetry.space_group_name_H-M   'P 1'
#
loop_
_entity.id
_entity.type
_entity.pdbx_description
1 polymer ?
#
loop_
_entity_poly.entity_id
_entity_poly.type
_entity_poly.pdbx_seq_one_letter_code
_entity_poly.pdbx_strand_id
1 'polypeptide(L)'
;MLDTGLYRPNLRYGVLRFAGPAARDAAALRLARATAGAGIIHVDDMATAERLCRQLRAAGDSACCYHGKLEPATRRARLRQFRQGARRVLVATPALGGGMDRPDIRFVIHLRLPASLQDYYRESCLAGRDGLPAQCTLLACPPCDGVSAAPLAAYLRGGACRWRLLLAGLGAGAQGGVCCGQCDQCGGAGQARPPLDLAVLLTLAGERVLFDFPEDSSKTFMAEFVQAR
;
A
#
# COMPACT_ATOMS: atom_id res chain seq x y z
N MET A 1 -13.10 -9.30 20.32
CA MET A 1 -13.05 -7.93 19.77
C MET A 1 -11.58 -7.57 19.62
N LEU A 2 -11.14 -7.08 18.46
CA LEU A 2 -9.76 -6.62 18.27
C LEU A 2 -9.65 -5.22 18.92
N ASP A 3 -9.55 -5.14 20.24
CA ASP A 3 -9.45 -3.85 20.94
C ASP A 3 -8.13 -3.77 21.70
N THR A 4 -7.09 -3.35 20.99
CA THR A 4 -5.72 -3.18 21.49
C THR A 4 -5.29 -1.71 21.53
N GLY A 5 -6.20 -0.76 21.27
CA GLY A 5 -5.88 0.64 21.00
C GLY A 5 -5.13 0.89 19.67
N LEU A 6 -4.68 -0.17 18.99
CA LEU A 6 -3.99 -0.11 17.69
C LEU A 6 -4.91 -0.49 16.52
N TYR A 7 -5.95 -1.28 16.78
CA TYR A 7 -6.85 -1.73 15.73
C TYR A 7 -7.69 -0.57 15.19
N ARG A 8 -7.70 -0.40 13.86
CA ARG A 8 -8.47 0.64 13.17
C ARG A 8 -9.38 -0.01 12.11
N PRO A 9 -10.67 -0.22 12.40
CA PRO A 9 -11.56 -0.98 11.52
C PRO A 9 -11.78 -0.33 10.16
N ASN A 10 -11.50 0.98 10.02
CA ASN A 10 -11.63 1.69 8.76
C ASN A 10 -10.44 1.50 7.80
N LEU A 11 -9.32 0.92 8.27
CA LEU A 11 -8.15 0.66 7.42
C LEU A 11 -8.19 -0.76 6.84
N ARG A 12 -8.16 -0.82 5.51
CA ARG A 12 -8.13 -2.06 4.74
C ARG A 12 -6.71 -2.32 4.25
N TYR A 13 -6.13 -3.43 4.72
CA TYR A 13 -4.77 -3.81 4.39
C TYR A 13 -4.73 -4.83 3.24
N GLY A 14 -3.74 -4.67 2.35
CA GLY A 14 -3.47 -5.61 1.26
C GLY A 14 -2.01 -5.66 0.86
N VAL A 15 -1.59 -6.79 0.30
CA VAL A 15 -0.27 -6.98 -0.29
C VAL A 15 -0.43 -7.47 -1.73
N LEU A 16 0.26 -6.80 -2.66
CA LEU A 16 0.42 -7.24 -4.04
C LEU A 16 1.85 -7.66 -4.30
N ARG A 17 2.04 -8.70 -5.11
CA ARG A 17 3.35 -9.24 -5.47
C ARG A 17 3.61 -9.08 -6.96
N PHE A 18 4.80 -8.60 -7.28
CA PHE A 18 5.25 -8.35 -8.65
C PHE A 18 6.55 -9.08 -8.93
N ALA A 19 6.72 -9.53 -10.17
CA ALA A 19 7.94 -10.19 -10.61
C ALA A 19 9.14 -9.24 -10.80
N GLY A 20 8.89 -7.92 -10.90
CA GLY A 20 9.95 -6.95 -11.14
C GLY A 20 9.55 -5.51 -10.81
N PRO A 21 10.54 -4.61 -10.68
CA PRO A 21 10.32 -3.24 -10.23
C PRO A 21 9.51 -2.40 -11.23
N ALA A 22 9.65 -2.63 -12.54
CA ALA A 22 8.90 -1.88 -13.55
C ALA A 22 7.39 -2.09 -13.43
N ALA A 23 6.95 -3.35 -13.33
CA ALA A 23 5.54 -3.69 -13.16
C ALA A 23 4.99 -3.18 -11.81
N ARG A 24 5.82 -3.26 -10.75
CA ARG A 24 5.50 -2.73 -9.43
C ARG A 24 5.27 -1.21 -9.47
N ASP A 25 6.17 -0.47 -10.11
CA ASP A 25 6.09 0.99 -10.26
C ASP A 25 4.87 1.40 -11.10
N ALA A 26 4.62 0.70 -12.21
CA ALA A 26 3.44 0.91 -13.05
C ALA A 26 2.14 0.65 -12.27
N ALA A 27 2.12 -0.40 -11.45
CA ALA A 27 0.99 -0.70 -10.58
C ALA A 27 0.75 0.39 -9.54
N ALA A 28 1.79 0.96 -8.95
CA ALA A 28 1.69 2.05 -7.99
C ALA A 28 1.02 3.29 -8.59
N LEU A 29 1.41 3.65 -9.81
CA LEU A 29 0.80 4.76 -10.56
C LEU A 29 -0.68 4.48 -10.86
N ARG A 30 -0.99 3.28 -11.35
CA ARG A 30 -2.37 2.87 -11.66
C ARG A 30 -3.27 2.87 -10.42
N LEU A 31 -2.82 2.28 -9.32
CA LEU A 31 -3.51 2.29 -8.03
C LEU A 31 -3.76 3.72 -7.54
N ALA A 32 -2.71 4.55 -7.54
CA ALA A 32 -2.82 5.93 -7.11
C ALA A 32 -3.76 6.75 -8.00
N ARG A 33 -3.99 6.37 -9.25
CA ARG A 33 -4.94 7.05 -10.15
C ARG A 33 -6.36 6.52 -10.02
N ALA A 34 -6.51 5.23 -9.79
CA ALA A 34 -7.81 4.57 -9.63
C ALA A 34 -8.48 4.89 -8.28
N THR A 35 -7.71 5.13 -7.22
CA THR A 35 -8.28 5.40 -5.89
C THR A 35 -8.64 6.88 -5.71
N ALA A 36 -9.93 7.20 -5.55
CA ALA A 36 -10.37 8.57 -5.29
C ALA A 36 -9.83 9.15 -3.96
N GLY A 37 -9.78 10.49 -3.88
CA GLY A 37 -9.29 11.22 -2.72
C GLY A 37 -7.77 11.34 -2.68
N ALA A 38 -7.24 11.77 -1.52
CA ALA A 38 -5.83 12.03 -1.34
C ALA A 38 -5.06 10.80 -0.88
N GLY A 39 -3.77 10.74 -1.23
CA GLY A 39 -2.95 9.60 -0.84
C GLY A 39 -1.46 9.83 -0.83
N ILE A 40 -0.77 8.88 -0.24
CA ILE A 40 0.69 8.89 -0.07
C ILE A 40 1.27 7.66 -0.74
N ILE A 41 2.37 7.84 -1.48
CA ILE A 41 3.18 6.74 -2.03
C ILE A 41 4.55 6.78 -1.35
N HIS A 42 4.85 5.77 -0.54
CA HIS A 42 6.15 5.60 0.10
C HIS A 42 7.13 4.89 -0.84
N VAL A 43 8.29 5.49 -1.05
CA VAL A 43 9.37 4.97 -1.93
C VAL A 43 10.70 4.98 -1.19
N ASP A 44 11.69 4.22 -1.67
CA ASP A 44 13.00 4.12 -1.02
C ASP A 44 13.85 5.37 -1.21
N ASP A 45 13.93 5.83 -2.46
CA ASP A 45 14.93 6.81 -2.87
C ASP A 45 14.31 8.02 -3.58
N MET A 46 15.14 9.06 -3.72
CA MET A 46 14.74 10.35 -4.27
C MET A 46 14.51 10.31 -5.77
N ALA A 47 15.31 9.52 -6.50
CA ALA A 47 15.19 9.41 -7.95
C ALA A 47 13.85 8.75 -8.31
N THR A 48 13.44 7.72 -7.57
CA THR A 48 12.13 7.09 -7.66
C THR A 48 11.02 8.06 -7.26
N ALA A 49 11.18 8.83 -6.17
CA ALA A 49 10.19 9.83 -5.76
C ALA A 49 9.93 10.88 -6.85
N GLU A 50 11.00 11.41 -7.45
CA GLU A 50 10.92 12.41 -8.52
C GLU A 50 10.40 11.81 -9.83
N ARG A 51 10.80 10.58 -10.18
CA ARG A 51 10.31 9.86 -11.36
C ARG A 51 8.79 9.66 -11.31
N LEU A 52 8.27 9.04 -10.24
CA LEU A 52 6.83 8.79 -10.11
C LEU A 52 6.04 10.10 -10.04
N CYS A 53 6.56 11.11 -9.35
CA CYS A 53 5.90 12.41 -9.28
C CYS A 53 5.80 13.09 -10.65
N ARG A 54 6.84 12.99 -11.50
CA ARG A 54 6.78 13.45 -12.90
C ARG A 54 5.76 12.66 -13.71
N GLN A 55 5.74 11.33 -13.58
CA GLN A 55 4.80 10.48 -14.30
C GLN A 55 3.33 10.76 -13.92
N LEU A 56 3.05 10.91 -12.62
CA LEU A 56 1.72 11.29 -12.14
C LEU A 56 1.28 12.65 -12.72
N ARG A 57 2.16 13.66 -12.69
CA ARG A 57 1.86 14.98 -13.27
C ARG A 57 1.63 14.94 -14.77
N ALA A 58 2.46 14.18 -15.49
CA ALA A 58 2.29 13.99 -16.94
C ALA A 58 0.97 13.29 -17.28
N ALA A 59 0.47 12.45 -16.37
CA ALA A 59 -0.83 11.78 -16.49
C ALA A 59 -2.03 12.62 -15.99
N GLY A 60 -1.80 13.88 -15.63
CA GLY A 60 -2.83 14.84 -15.20
C GLY A 60 -3.08 14.90 -13.69
N ASP A 61 -2.37 14.12 -12.86
CA ASP A 61 -2.58 14.12 -11.42
C ASP A 61 -1.90 15.29 -10.71
N SER A 62 -2.58 15.85 -9.70
CA SER A 62 -1.98 16.82 -8.78
C SER A 62 -1.07 16.13 -7.76
N ALA A 63 0.21 15.95 -8.13
CA ALA A 63 1.21 15.27 -7.30
C ALA A 63 2.37 16.19 -6.86
N CYS A 64 2.95 15.90 -5.69
CA CYS A 64 4.24 16.45 -5.26
C CYS A 64 5.12 15.38 -4.62
N CYS A 65 6.45 15.58 -4.64
CA CYS A 65 7.40 14.68 -3.99
C CYS A 65 8.05 15.31 -2.75
N TYR A 66 8.36 14.50 -1.75
CA TYR A 66 8.98 14.91 -0.49
C TYR A 66 10.16 13.99 -0.14
N HIS A 67 11.35 14.58 -0.01
CA HIS A 67 12.57 13.85 0.36
C HIS A 67 13.59 14.75 1.05
N GLY A 68 14.60 14.14 1.67
CA GLY A 68 15.59 14.80 2.54
C GLY A 68 16.51 15.81 1.83
N LYS A 69 16.79 15.64 0.53
CA LYS A 69 17.63 16.58 -0.24
C LYS A 69 16.91 17.85 -0.72
N LEU A 70 15.60 17.96 -0.54
CA LEU A 70 14.91 19.22 -0.81
C LEU A 70 15.31 20.28 0.23
N GLU A 71 15.47 21.51 -0.23
CA GLU A 71 15.68 22.64 0.66
C GLU A 71 14.57 22.73 1.73
N PRO A 72 14.89 23.12 2.98
CA PRO A 72 13.91 23.16 4.07
C PRO A 72 12.66 23.99 3.73
N ALA A 73 12.81 25.12 3.03
CA ALA A 73 11.69 25.95 2.59
C ALA A 73 10.78 25.20 1.61
N THR A 74 11.37 24.55 0.61
CA THR A 74 10.67 23.72 -0.38
C THR A 74 9.95 22.53 0.28
N ARG A 75 10.59 21.84 1.23
CA ARG A 75 9.96 20.76 2.01
C ARG A 75 8.73 21.25 2.75
N ARG A 76 8.84 22.36 3.48
CA ARG A 76 7.72 22.96 4.22
C ARG A 76 6.59 23.37 3.28
N ALA A 77 6.90 23.98 2.14
CA ALA A 77 5.92 24.39 1.15
C ALA A 77 5.17 23.18 0.57
N ARG A 78 5.87 22.12 0.14
CA ARG A 78 5.24 20.92 -0.43
C ARG A 78 4.39 20.17 0.59
N LEU A 79 4.87 20.03 1.83
CA LEU A 79 4.09 19.43 2.91
C LEU A 79 2.84 20.26 3.22
N ARG A 80 2.95 21.60 3.25
CA ARG A 80 1.80 22.50 3.44
C ARG A 80 0.77 22.35 2.31
N GLN A 81 1.22 22.34 1.05
CA GLN A 81 0.34 22.17 -0.10
C GLN A 81 -0.42 20.84 -0.05
N PHE A 82 0.25 19.75 0.34
CA PHE A 82 -0.42 18.47 0.50
C PHE A 82 -1.41 18.47 1.67
N ARG A 83 -1.02 19.03 2.83
CA ARG A 83 -1.89 19.18 4.01
C ARG A 83 -3.19 19.94 3.69
N GLN A 84 -3.07 21.03 2.94
CA GLN A 84 -4.18 21.94 2.61
C GLN A 84 -5.03 21.47 1.42
N GLY A 85 -4.76 20.28 0.85
CA GLY A 85 -5.53 19.76 -0.27
C GLY A 85 -5.12 20.28 -1.65
N ALA A 86 -4.16 21.21 -1.75
CA ALA A 86 -3.67 21.71 -3.04
C ALA A 86 -2.96 20.62 -3.88
N ARG A 87 -2.43 19.59 -3.22
CA ARG A 87 -1.91 18.38 -3.86
C ARG A 87 -2.69 17.16 -3.41
N ARG A 88 -3.07 16.33 -4.38
CA ARG A 88 -3.81 15.09 -4.17
C ARG A 88 -2.89 13.95 -3.74
N VAL A 89 -1.72 13.83 -4.38
CA VAL A 89 -0.78 12.72 -4.14
C VAL A 89 0.55 13.25 -3.63
N LEU A 90 1.05 12.66 -2.54
CA LEU A 90 2.38 12.90 -2.01
C LEU A 90 3.26 11.65 -2.22
N VAL A 91 4.31 11.77 -3.04
CA VAL A 91 5.32 10.71 -3.17
C VAL A 91 6.47 11.00 -2.22
N ALA A 92 6.75 10.12 -1.27
CA ALA A 92 7.65 10.44 -0.18
C ALA A 92 8.63 9.33 0.17
N THR A 93 9.86 9.72 0.51
CA THR A 93 10.87 8.81 1.08
C THR A 93 10.67 8.68 2.60
N PRO A 94 11.43 7.82 3.32
CA PRO A 94 11.36 7.71 4.78
C PRO A 94 11.62 9.03 5.53
N ALA A 95 12.14 10.06 4.85
CA ALA A 95 12.30 11.40 5.40
C ALA A 95 10.97 12.08 5.78
N LEU A 96 9.84 11.55 5.30
CA LEU A 96 8.50 11.98 5.74
C LEU A 96 8.26 11.53 7.18
N GLY A 97 8.77 12.33 8.12
CA GLY A 97 8.63 12.12 9.57
C GLY A 97 7.32 12.70 10.14
N GLY A 98 7.35 12.94 11.46
CA GLY A 98 6.26 13.53 12.22
C GLY A 98 5.80 14.88 11.67
N GLY A 99 4.52 15.19 11.87
CA GLY A 99 3.89 16.39 11.31
C GLY A 99 3.27 16.17 9.93
N MET A 100 2.86 14.95 9.59
CA MET A 100 1.78 14.78 8.63
C MET A 100 0.46 14.80 9.41
N ASP A 101 -0.37 15.80 9.15
CA ASP A 101 -1.69 15.92 9.78
C ASP A 101 -2.72 16.33 8.74
N ARG A 102 -3.16 15.34 7.97
CA ARG A 102 -4.22 15.47 6.98
C ARG A 102 -5.20 14.31 7.24
N PRO A 103 -6.44 14.57 7.70
CA PRO A 103 -7.31 13.51 8.19
C PRO A 103 -7.93 12.66 7.08
N ASP A 104 -8.09 13.24 5.89
CA ASP A 104 -8.82 12.70 4.74
C ASP A 104 -7.95 11.87 3.76
N ILE A 105 -6.84 11.29 4.23
CA ILE A 105 -6.00 10.41 3.40
C ILE A 105 -6.76 9.10 3.13
N ARG A 106 -7.06 8.81 1.86
CA ARG A 106 -7.83 7.63 1.40
C ARG A 106 -6.96 6.44 1.04
N PHE A 107 -5.71 6.67 0.65
CA PHE A 107 -4.81 5.58 0.36
C PHE A 107 -3.37 5.85 0.78
N VAL A 108 -2.70 4.77 1.20
CA VAL A 108 -1.25 4.73 1.41
C VAL A 108 -0.70 3.52 0.66
N ILE A 109 0.19 3.77 -0.30
CA ILE A 109 0.84 2.76 -1.12
C ILE A 109 2.31 2.68 -0.70
N HIS A 110 2.78 1.50 -0.32
CA HIS A 110 4.20 1.26 -0.05
C HIS A 110 4.80 0.59 -1.28
N LEU A 111 5.60 1.34 -2.04
CA LEU A 111 6.39 0.82 -3.15
C LEU A 111 7.71 0.23 -2.69
N ARG A 112 8.11 0.58 -1.46
CA ARG A 112 9.24 0.01 -0.75
C ARG A 112 8.81 -0.99 0.30
N LEU A 113 9.72 -1.87 0.68
CA LEU A 113 9.59 -2.61 1.93
C LEU A 113 9.96 -1.70 3.12
N PRO A 114 9.06 -1.54 4.10
CA PRO A 114 9.40 -0.91 5.37
C PRO A 114 10.50 -1.68 6.10
N ALA A 115 11.33 -0.99 6.89
CA ALA A 115 12.42 -1.64 7.63
C ALA A 115 11.88 -2.59 8.72
N SER A 116 10.71 -2.26 9.27
CA SER A 116 10.01 -3.07 10.25
C SER A 116 8.50 -3.01 10.07
N LEU A 117 7.78 -3.95 10.70
CA LEU A 117 6.33 -3.92 10.74
C LEU A 117 5.80 -2.70 11.53
N GLN A 118 6.57 -2.20 12.50
CA GLN A 118 6.26 -0.99 13.23
C GLN A 118 6.33 0.26 12.34
N ASP A 119 7.33 0.33 11.45
CA ASP A 119 7.43 1.42 10.48
C ASP A 119 6.26 1.37 9.48
N TYR A 120 5.93 0.18 8.98
CA TYR A 120 4.77 -0.03 8.13
C TYR A 120 3.46 0.42 8.80
N TYR A 121 3.27 0.07 10.07
CA TYR A 121 2.09 0.47 10.83
C TYR A 121 2.02 1.99 11.00
N ARG A 122 3.12 2.63 11.40
CA ARG A 122 3.19 4.09 11.59
C ARG A 122 2.89 4.85 10.31
N GLU A 123 3.42 4.39 9.18
CA GLU A 123 3.23 4.99 7.86
C GLU A 123 1.80 4.78 7.32
N SER A 124 1.29 3.56 7.40
CA SER A 124 -0.09 3.25 6.98
C SER A 124 -1.14 3.97 7.83
N CYS A 125 -0.88 4.21 9.12
CA CYS A 125 -1.77 4.93 10.03
C CYS A 125 -1.94 6.43 9.72
N LEU A 126 -1.22 6.97 8.73
CA LEU A 126 -1.53 8.29 8.17
C LEU A 126 -2.90 8.29 7.47
N ALA A 127 -3.37 7.14 6.99
CA ALA A 127 -4.66 6.99 6.33
C ALA A 127 -5.86 7.12 7.29
N GLY A 128 -6.99 7.58 6.76
CA GLY A 128 -8.32 7.44 7.37
C GLY A 128 -8.46 7.99 8.79
N ARG A 129 -7.74 9.06 9.16
CA ARG A 129 -7.80 9.62 10.52
C ARG A 129 -9.12 10.30 10.84
N ASP A 130 -9.92 10.61 9.82
CA ASP A 130 -11.33 10.98 9.91
C ASP A 130 -12.28 9.79 10.21
N GLY A 131 -11.75 8.56 10.33
CA GLY A 131 -12.53 7.35 10.59
C GLY A 131 -13.20 6.77 9.34
N LEU A 132 -13.08 7.41 8.17
CA LEU A 132 -13.64 6.90 6.92
C LEU A 132 -12.78 5.78 6.32
N PRO A 133 -13.34 4.92 5.45
CA PRO A 133 -12.60 3.84 4.82
C PRO A 133 -11.36 4.33 4.08
N ALA A 134 -10.23 3.65 4.31
CA ALA A 134 -8.99 3.93 3.60
C ALA A 134 -8.21 2.64 3.29
N GLN A 135 -7.44 2.67 2.21
CA GLN A 135 -6.70 1.52 1.69
C GLN A 135 -5.20 1.64 1.99
N CYS A 136 -4.60 0.59 2.53
CA CYS A 136 -3.18 0.49 2.82
C CYS A 136 -2.61 -0.70 2.04
N THR A 137 -1.95 -0.43 0.92
CA THR A 137 -1.43 -1.47 0.01
C THR A 137 0.09 -1.49 0.04
N LEU A 138 0.68 -2.67 0.24
CA LEU A 138 2.11 -2.89 0.11
C LEU A 138 2.37 -3.63 -1.21
N LEU A 139 3.18 -3.03 -2.09
CA LEU A 139 3.59 -3.62 -3.36
C LEU A 139 4.96 -4.27 -3.18
N ALA A 140 4.96 -5.58 -2.96
CA ALA A 140 6.16 -6.39 -2.82
C ALA A 140 6.68 -6.84 -4.19
N CYS A 141 7.99 -6.91 -4.30
CA CYS A 141 8.71 -7.53 -5.41
C CYS A 141 9.81 -8.41 -4.82
N PRO A 142 9.50 -9.64 -4.36
CA PRO A 142 10.48 -10.52 -3.73
C PRO A 142 11.81 -10.68 -4.51
N PRO A 143 11.83 -10.69 -5.86
CA PRO A 143 13.09 -10.74 -6.61
C PRO A 143 13.98 -9.50 -6.49
N CYS A 144 13.39 -8.34 -6.18
CA CYS A 144 14.09 -7.06 -6.11
C CYS A 144 14.10 -6.43 -4.70
N ASP A 145 13.29 -6.98 -3.81
CA ASP A 145 13.22 -6.60 -2.41
C ASP A 145 14.38 -7.25 -1.65
N GLY A 146 14.96 -6.51 -0.70
CA GLY A 146 15.96 -7.05 0.22
C GLY A 146 15.36 -8.01 1.24
N VAL A 147 16.20 -8.53 2.14
CA VAL A 147 15.76 -9.39 3.23
C VAL A 147 14.86 -8.60 4.19
N SER A 148 13.60 -9.01 4.31
CA SER A 148 12.68 -8.44 5.29
C SER A 148 12.86 -9.10 6.67
N ALA A 149 12.75 -8.31 7.74
CA ALA A 149 12.70 -8.83 9.11
C ALA A 149 11.57 -9.87 9.29
N ALA A 150 11.76 -10.86 10.16
CA ALA A 150 10.85 -12.01 10.28
C ALA A 150 9.34 -11.65 10.44
N PRO A 151 8.93 -10.66 11.26
CA PRO A 151 7.53 -10.27 11.36
C PRO A 151 6.98 -9.70 10.05
N LEU A 152 7.77 -8.90 9.33
CA LEU A 152 7.39 -8.37 8.02
C LEU A 152 7.36 -9.49 6.97
N ALA A 153 8.30 -10.43 6.99
CA ALA A 153 8.30 -11.59 6.11
C ALA A 153 7.03 -12.44 6.29
N ALA A 154 6.62 -12.67 7.54
CA ALA A 154 5.35 -13.34 7.85
C ALA A 154 4.15 -12.52 7.36
N TYR A 155 4.15 -11.21 7.60
CA TYR A 155 3.12 -10.31 7.09
C TYR A 155 3.04 -10.35 5.57
N LEU A 156 4.15 -10.41 4.84
CA LEU A 156 4.16 -10.49 3.37
C LEU A 156 3.64 -11.85 2.89
N ARG A 157 4.09 -12.95 3.48
CA ARG A 157 3.63 -14.32 3.14
C ARG A 157 2.12 -14.48 3.28
N GLY A 158 1.50 -13.83 4.27
CA GLY A 158 0.07 -13.97 4.51
C GLY A 158 -0.26 -15.28 5.23
N GLY A 159 -1.37 -15.93 4.87
CA GLY A 159 -1.85 -17.15 5.53
C GLY A 159 -2.69 -16.92 6.79
N ALA A 160 -2.87 -15.65 7.18
CA ALA A 160 -3.80 -15.22 8.21
C ALA A 160 -4.25 -13.78 7.92
N CYS A 161 -5.29 -13.32 8.63
CA CYS A 161 -5.76 -11.95 8.48
C CYS A 161 -4.62 -10.94 8.66
N ARG A 162 -4.52 -9.94 7.76
CA ARG A 162 -3.46 -8.92 7.83
C ARG A 162 -3.44 -8.18 9.15
N TRP A 163 -4.60 -7.82 9.69
CA TRP A 163 -4.70 -7.19 11.01
C TRP A 163 -4.17 -8.08 12.14
N ARG A 164 -4.39 -9.40 12.06
CA ARG A 164 -3.86 -10.35 13.05
C ARG A 164 -2.34 -10.44 12.97
N LEU A 165 -1.79 -10.55 11.76
CA LEU A 165 -0.33 -10.55 11.54
C LEU A 165 0.30 -9.22 12.00
N LEU A 166 -0.38 -8.10 11.74
CA LEU A 166 0.06 -6.76 12.13
C LEU A 166 0.12 -6.61 13.65
N LEU A 167 -0.98 -6.90 14.35
CA LEU A 167 -1.03 -6.80 15.81
C LEU A 167 -0.03 -7.74 16.49
N ALA A 168 0.07 -8.99 16.02
CA ALA A 168 1.03 -9.96 16.54
C ALA A 168 2.49 -9.45 16.38
N GLY A 169 2.85 -8.93 15.21
CA GLY A 169 4.19 -8.39 14.99
C GLY A 169 4.48 -7.05 15.68
N LEU A 170 3.45 -6.37 16.19
CA LEU A 170 3.57 -5.19 17.06
C LEU A 170 3.67 -5.56 18.55
N GLY A 171 3.61 -6.86 18.91
CA GLY A 171 3.60 -7.31 20.31
C GLY A 171 2.26 -7.08 21.02
N ALA A 172 1.24 -6.57 20.32
CA ALA A 172 -0.11 -6.49 20.83
C ALA A 172 -0.78 -7.86 20.65
N GLY A 173 -0.86 -8.64 21.72
CA GLY A 173 -1.45 -9.97 21.70
C GLY A 173 -2.83 -9.95 21.02
N ALA A 174 -2.94 -10.62 19.87
CA ALA A 174 -4.22 -10.83 19.22
C ALA A 174 -5.03 -11.84 20.06
N GLN A 175 -5.66 -11.36 21.13
CA GLN A 175 -6.55 -12.18 21.94
C GLN A 175 -7.84 -12.44 21.14
N GLY A 176 -7.92 -13.64 20.56
CA GLY A 176 -9.10 -14.13 19.85
C GLY A 176 -8.90 -14.21 18.34
N GLY A 177 -9.23 -15.38 17.78
CA GLY A 177 -9.14 -15.73 16.35
C GLY A 177 -10.12 -15.00 15.44
N VAL A 178 -10.35 -13.71 15.64
CA VAL A 178 -11.28 -12.90 14.86
C VAL A 178 -10.57 -12.28 13.66
N CYS A 179 -11.08 -12.60 12.48
CA CYS A 179 -10.70 -12.00 11.21
C CYS A 179 -11.32 -10.60 11.07
N CYS A 180 -10.59 -9.64 10.49
CA CYS A 180 -11.14 -8.29 10.24
C CYS A 180 -12.20 -8.26 9.14
N GLY A 181 -12.36 -9.33 8.34
CA GLY A 181 -13.34 -9.44 7.26
C GLY A 181 -13.15 -8.51 6.06
N GLN A 182 -12.10 -7.69 6.05
CA GLN A 182 -11.94 -6.61 5.08
C GLN A 182 -10.53 -6.49 4.46
N CYS A 183 -9.59 -7.33 4.88
CA CYS A 183 -8.26 -7.39 4.27
C CYS A 183 -8.20 -8.45 3.15
N ASP A 184 -7.15 -8.42 2.35
CA ASP A 184 -6.90 -9.37 1.27
C ASP A 184 -6.85 -10.85 1.65
N GLN A 185 -6.55 -11.15 2.92
CA GLN A 185 -6.51 -12.52 3.44
C GLN A 185 -7.84 -12.96 4.07
N CYS A 186 -8.69 -11.99 4.43
CA CYS A 186 -9.93 -12.25 5.17
C CYS A 186 -11.10 -12.40 4.20
N GLY A 187 -11.19 -13.58 3.56
CA GLY A 187 -12.27 -14.00 2.67
C GLY A 187 -12.32 -15.52 2.50
N GLY A 188 -13.23 -16.17 3.22
CA GLY A 188 -13.66 -17.56 3.00
C GLY A 188 -14.88 -17.61 2.07
N ALA A 189 -15.06 -18.73 1.37
CA ALA A 189 -16.15 -19.05 0.43
C ALA A 189 -17.44 -18.22 0.58
N GLY A 190 -17.79 -17.41 -0.44
CA GLY A 190 -19.16 -16.90 -0.61
C GLY A 190 -19.35 -15.39 -0.73
N GLN A 191 -18.32 -14.55 -0.55
CA GLN A 191 -18.40 -13.12 -0.85
C GLN A 191 -17.19 -12.69 -1.69
N ALA A 192 -17.46 -11.94 -2.76
CA ALA A 192 -16.57 -11.68 -3.89
C ALA A 192 -15.17 -11.22 -3.46
N ARG A 193 -14.13 -11.95 -3.89
CA ARG A 193 -12.77 -11.40 -4.05
C ARG A 193 -12.82 -10.40 -5.22
N PRO A 194 -12.28 -9.18 -5.10
CA PRO A 194 -10.92 -8.96 -4.57
C PRO A 194 -10.78 -7.79 -3.56
N PRO A 195 -9.65 -7.74 -2.84
CA PRO A 195 -9.28 -6.66 -1.89
C PRO A 195 -8.64 -5.44 -2.58
N LEU A 196 -8.68 -5.46 -3.90
CA LEU A 196 -8.31 -4.41 -4.82
C LEU A 196 -9.47 -4.37 -5.78
N ASP A 197 -10.01 -3.19 -6.03
CA ASP A 197 -11.16 -3.00 -6.94
C ASP A 197 -10.98 -3.86 -8.21
N LEU A 198 -12.07 -4.47 -8.71
CA LEU A 198 -12.01 -5.18 -9.99
C LEU A 198 -11.47 -4.25 -11.09
N ALA A 199 -11.76 -2.94 -11.01
CA ALA A 199 -11.15 -1.91 -11.86
C ALA A 199 -9.63 -1.82 -11.69
N VAL A 200 -9.10 -1.98 -10.47
CA VAL A 200 -7.65 -2.03 -10.18
C VAL A 200 -7.03 -3.28 -10.80
N LEU A 201 -7.62 -4.46 -10.62
CA LEU A 201 -7.12 -5.69 -11.24
C LEU A 201 -7.17 -5.62 -12.77
N LEU A 202 -8.23 -5.04 -13.35
CA LEU A 202 -8.36 -4.80 -14.78
C LEU A 202 -7.36 -3.74 -15.29
N THR A 203 -7.00 -2.75 -14.48
CA THR A 203 -5.97 -1.76 -14.83
C THR A 203 -4.55 -2.35 -14.79
N LEU A 204 -4.33 -3.39 -13.96
CA LEU A 204 -3.08 -4.16 -13.91
C LEU A 204 -3.01 -5.28 -14.96
N ALA A 205 -4.10 -5.56 -15.67
CA ALA A 205 -4.14 -6.56 -16.73
C ALA A 205 -3.22 -6.12 -17.89
N GLY A 206 -2.09 -6.81 -18.01
CA GLY A 206 -1.02 -6.49 -18.96
C GLY A 206 0.38 -6.81 -18.41
N GLU A 207 0.53 -7.00 -17.10
CA GLU A 207 1.79 -7.41 -16.47
C GLU A 207 1.58 -8.64 -15.58
N ARG A 208 2.56 -9.55 -15.56
CA ARG A 208 2.52 -10.80 -14.79
C ARG A 208 2.46 -10.49 -13.28
N VAL A 209 1.25 -10.43 -12.72
CA VAL A 209 1.02 -10.40 -11.27
C VAL A 209 1.25 -11.83 -10.74
N LEU A 210 2.19 -11.97 -9.81
CA LEU A 210 2.45 -13.25 -9.16
C LEU A 210 1.42 -13.43 -8.04
N PHE A 211 0.49 -14.36 -8.22
CA PHE A 211 -0.39 -14.80 -7.14
C PHE A 211 0.27 -16.00 -6.45
N ASP A 212 0.66 -15.84 -5.19
CA ASP A 212 1.00 -16.98 -4.34
C ASP A 212 -0.29 -17.67 -3.93
N PHE A 213 -0.54 -18.85 -4.48
CA PHE A 213 -1.60 -19.73 -4.02
C PHE A 213 -1.04 -20.58 -2.86
N PRO A 214 -1.73 -20.69 -1.72
CA PRO A 214 -1.35 -21.66 -0.69
C PRO A 214 -1.30 -23.07 -1.30
N GLU A 215 -0.33 -23.88 -0.87
CA GLU A 215 0.15 -25.14 -1.47
C GLU A 215 -0.87 -26.29 -1.64
N ASP A 216 -2.17 -26.05 -1.50
CA ASP A 216 -3.23 -27.06 -1.63
C ASP A 216 -4.24 -26.79 -2.76
N SER A 217 -3.87 -25.97 -3.75
CA SER A 217 -4.67 -25.82 -4.96
C SER A 217 -3.83 -26.12 -6.21
N SER A 218 -3.95 -27.36 -6.68
CA SER A 218 -3.41 -27.87 -7.94
C SER A 218 -4.11 -27.25 -9.17
N LYS A 219 -4.14 -25.91 -9.25
CA LYS A 219 -4.60 -25.15 -10.42
C LYS A 219 -3.75 -23.90 -10.61
N THR A 220 -2.64 -24.07 -11.31
CA THR A 220 -1.91 -22.97 -11.96
C THR A 220 -2.86 -22.29 -12.95
N PHE A 221 -3.53 -21.21 -12.55
CA PHE A 221 -4.25 -20.36 -13.50
C PHE A 221 -3.23 -19.48 -14.22
N MET A 222 -2.77 -19.96 -15.38
CA MET A 222 -2.17 -19.12 -16.42
C MET A 222 -3.31 -18.35 -17.08
N ALA A 223 -3.59 -17.13 -16.61
CA ALA A 223 -4.51 -16.24 -17.31
C ALA A 223 -3.78 -15.59 -18.50
N GLU A 224 -3.65 -16.33 -19.59
CA GLU A 224 -3.51 -15.74 -20.93
C GLU A 224 -4.90 -15.28 -21.37
N PHE A 225 -5.22 -14.00 -21.18
CA PHE A 225 -6.38 -13.42 -21.85
C PHE A 225 -5.95 -12.93 -23.23
N VAL A 226 -6.28 -13.76 -24.22
CA VAL A 226 -6.18 -13.50 -25.65
C VAL A 226 -6.85 -12.17 -26.00
N GLN A 227 -6.14 -11.34 -26.77
CA GLN A 227 -6.65 -10.12 -27.39
C GLN A 227 -7.94 -10.42 -28.16
N ALA A 228 -9.04 -9.75 -27.80
CA ALA A 228 -10.12 -9.50 -28.74
C ALA A 228 -9.88 -8.12 -29.37
N ARG A 229 -9.73 -8.13 -30.70
CA ARG A 229 -9.67 -6.95 -31.58
C ARG A 229 -10.99 -6.19 -31.54
#